data_AF-A0A0F8B1Q2-F1
#
_entry.id   AF-A0A0F8B1Q2-F1
#
_cell.length_a   1.000
_cell.length_b   1.000
_cell.length_c   1.000
_cell.angle_alpha   90.00
_cell.angle_beta   90.00
_cell.angle_gamma   90.00
#
_symmetry.space_group_name_H-M   'P 1'
#
loop_
_entity.id
_entity.type
_entity.pdbx_description
1 polymer ?
#
loop_
_entity_poly.entity_id
_entity_poly.type
_entity_poly.pdbx_seq_one_letter_code
_entity_poly.pdbx_strand_id
1 'polypeptide(L)'
;MPPKPAHKFTVTLEDDSYTDEKFAVYQHYQRTVHKEEQESLTKRSFARFLCNSPLRRGKFEAEDGTERDIGSFHQCYRIDGKLVAVGILDLLPHCVSSVYFMYDESLFKFSPGKLSAMMEISLALERGYKWWYAGFYIHSSPKMKYKMDFSPQYILDASEYEYMQVDSVILSLLDRPYCDLKASYKQWNDNAKAGIDNNTFVFHDKASTKGSGDACEGNDKDDEYMTADDDDDDDQDSRSQNGRNIFLLNTKMPGIPTLDTIRKLNLDNIPLRIRSTGYTLITGDISYWKSEEVDDFPGLKASIVELVAALGDMSIVSQVCLEFMR
;
A
#
# COMPACT_ATOMS: atom_id res chain seq x y z
N MET A 1 -45.16 9.33 -5.49
CA MET A 1 -44.08 8.71 -6.30
C MET A 1 -42.76 9.18 -5.71
N PRO A 2 -41.76 8.31 -5.53
CA PRO A 2 -40.42 8.79 -5.23
C PRO A 2 -39.98 9.78 -6.34
N PRO A 3 -39.26 10.86 -5.98
CA PRO A 3 -38.83 11.84 -6.97
C PRO A 3 -37.97 11.15 -8.04
N LYS A 4 -38.24 11.47 -9.31
CA LYS A 4 -37.40 10.97 -10.41
C LYS A 4 -36.03 11.66 -10.29
N PRO A 5 -34.92 10.90 -10.21
CA PRO A 5 -33.60 11.49 -10.08
C PRO A 5 -33.27 12.37 -11.30
N ALA A 6 -32.61 13.50 -11.05
CA ALA A 6 -32.25 14.46 -12.10
C ALA A 6 -31.17 13.92 -13.06
N HIS A 7 -30.34 13.00 -12.58
CA HIS A 7 -29.23 12.39 -13.30
C HIS A 7 -29.27 10.87 -13.16
N LYS A 8 -28.73 10.16 -14.16
CA LYS A 8 -28.53 8.71 -14.12
C LYS A 8 -27.11 8.39 -13.69
N PHE A 9 -26.96 7.84 -12.49
CA PHE A 9 -25.71 7.29 -12.00
C PHE A 9 -25.61 5.80 -12.36
N THR A 10 -24.48 5.37 -12.93
CA THR A 10 -24.23 3.98 -13.32
C THR A 10 -22.82 3.59 -12.92
N VAL A 11 -22.67 2.39 -12.35
CA VAL A 11 -21.37 1.82 -12.00
C VAL A 11 -21.20 0.51 -12.75
N THR A 12 -20.07 0.35 -13.45
CA THR A 12 -19.75 -0.85 -14.22
C THR A 12 -18.39 -1.38 -13.80
N LEU A 13 -18.22 -2.70 -13.80
CA LEU A 13 -16.91 -3.32 -13.67
C LEU A 13 -16.40 -3.64 -15.08
N GLU A 14 -15.25 -3.08 -15.43
CA GLU A 14 -14.63 -3.20 -16.75
C GLU A 14 -13.22 -3.76 -16.63
N ASP A 15 -12.67 -4.26 -17.73
CA ASP A 15 -11.27 -4.66 -17.80
C ASP A 15 -10.34 -3.49 -17.41
N ASP A 16 -9.20 -3.81 -16.82
CA ASP A 16 -8.11 -2.86 -16.54
C ASP A 16 -7.47 -2.26 -17.80
N SER A 17 -7.98 -2.56 -19.00
CA SER A 17 -7.44 -2.05 -20.25
C SER A 17 -7.49 -0.52 -20.34
N TYR A 18 -6.47 0.01 -21.02
CA TYR A 18 -6.37 1.42 -21.39
C TYR A 18 -7.57 1.85 -22.24
N THR A 19 -8.13 3.01 -21.90
CA THR A 19 -9.02 3.76 -22.79
C THR A 19 -8.70 5.24 -22.70
N ASP A 20 -8.98 6.00 -23.77
CA ASP A 20 -8.82 7.45 -23.76
C ASP A 20 -9.75 8.11 -22.74
N GLU A 21 -10.93 7.53 -22.47
CA GLU A 21 -11.88 8.01 -21.47
C GLU A 21 -11.31 7.92 -20.05
N LYS A 22 -10.77 6.74 -19.67
CA LYS A 22 -10.13 6.53 -18.35
C LYS A 22 -8.89 7.42 -18.19
N PHE A 23 -8.08 7.56 -19.25
CA PHE A 23 -6.91 8.43 -19.23
C PHE A 23 -7.26 9.91 -19.06
N ALA A 24 -8.39 10.37 -19.63
CA ALA A 24 -8.84 11.74 -19.44
C ALA A 24 -9.18 12.05 -17.96
N VAL A 25 -9.82 11.10 -17.26
CA VAL A 25 -10.07 11.21 -15.81
C VAL A 25 -8.75 11.25 -15.04
N TYR A 26 -7.83 10.33 -15.33
CA TYR A 26 -6.49 10.30 -14.72
C TYR A 26 -5.74 11.63 -14.87
N GLN A 27 -5.67 12.16 -16.10
CA GLN A 27 -4.96 13.40 -16.38
C GLN A 27 -5.59 14.61 -15.68
N HIS A 28 -6.90 14.62 -15.53
CA HIS A 28 -7.58 15.69 -14.80
C HIS A 28 -7.34 15.56 -13.29
N TYR A 29 -7.47 14.35 -12.73
CA TYR A 29 -7.18 14.07 -11.32
C TYR A 29 -5.75 14.47 -10.94
N GLN A 30 -4.75 14.02 -11.70
CA GLN A 30 -3.34 14.32 -11.44
C GLN A 30 -3.02 15.82 -11.47
N ARG A 31 -3.66 16.59 -12.35
CA ARG A 31 -3.47 18.05 -12.42
C ARG A 31 -4.14 18.80 -11.27
N THR A 32 -5.31 18.34 -10.84
CA THR A 32 -6.14 19.06 -9.86
C THR A 32 -5.76 18.71 -8.43
N VAL A 33 -5.56 17.43 -8.15
CA VAL A 33 -5.27 16.90 -6.82
C VAL A 33 -3.75 16.89 -6.56
N HIS A 34 -2.95 16.29 -7.45
CA HIS A 34 -1.49 16.17 -7.26
C HIS A 34 -0.67 17.35 -7.80
N LYS A 35 -1.30 18.25 -8.56
CA LYS A 35 -0.63 19.41 -9.20
C LYS A 35 0.57 19.01 -10.07
N GLU A 36 0.52 17.84 -10.68
CA GLU A 36 1.58 17.37 -11.58
C GLU A 36 1.63 18.17 -12.90
N GLU A 37 2.84 18.31 -13.45
CA GLU A 37 3.05 18.97 -14.73
C GLU A 37 2.63 18.09 -15.92
N GLN A 38 2.16 18.73 -16.99
CA GLN A 38 1.53 18.03 -18.12
C GLN A 38 2.47 17.10 -18.90
N GLU A 39 3.79 17.31 -18.77
CA GLU A 39 4.82 16.56 -19.50
C GLU A 39 5.06 15.14 -18.93
N SER A 40 4.75 14.90 -17.63
CA SER A 40 4.85 13.57 -17.01
C SER A 40 3.64 12.68 -17.30
N LEU A 41 2.50 13.29 -17.63
CA LEU A 41 1.19 12.63 -17.80
C LEU A 41 1.02 12.04 -19.20
N THR A 42 1.77 10.98 -19.47
CA THR A 42 1.70 10.26 -20.75
C THR A 42 0.72 9.08 -20.70
N LYS A 43 0.16 8.71 -21.86
CA LYS A 43 -0.64 7.47 -22.00
C LYS A 43 0.13 6.22 -21.56
N ARG A 44 1.44 6.22 -21.80
CA ARG A 44 2.33 5.10 -21.46
C ARG A 44 2.52 4.97 -19.95
N SER A 45 2.71 6.07 -19.23
CA SER A 45 2.84 6.03 -17.76
C SER A 45 1.54 5.57 -17.12
N PHE A 46 0.39 6.11 -17.54
CA PHE A 46 -0.92 5.64 -17.09
C PHE A 46 -1.14 4.15 -17.37
N ALA A 47 -0.89 3.68 -18.60
CA ALA A 47 -1.07 2.27 -18.92
C ALA A 47 -0.13 1.37 -18.12
N ARG A 48 1.12 1.78 -17.91
CA ARG A 48 2.09 1.02 -17.11
C ARG A 48 1.67 0.94 -15.64
N PHE A 49 1.12 2.02 -15.10
CA PHE A 49 0.75 2.11 -13.69
C PHE A 49 -0.57 1.39 -13.41
N LEU A 50 -1.62 1.70 -14.18
CA LEU A 50 -2.99 1.30 -13.83
C LEU A 50 -3.61 0.26 -14.77
N CYS A 51 -3.03 -0.04 -15.93
CA CYS A 51 -3.69 -0.89 -16.93
C CYS A 51 -3.01 -2.23 -17.24
N ASN A 52 -1.84 -2.51 -16.68
CA ASN A 52 -1.03 -3.68 -17.01
C ASN A 52 -0.70 -4.47 -15.74
N SER A 53 -1.72 -4.87 -15.01
CA SER A 53 -1.52 -5.65 -13.79
C SER A 53 -0.87 -7.01 -14.10
N PRO A 54 0.04 -7.49 -13.23
CA PRO A 54 0.56 -8.86 -13.33
C PRO A 54 -0.50 -9.93 -12.98
N LEU A 55 -1.61 -9.54 -12.34
CA LEU A 55 -2.67 -10.46 -11.95
C LEU A 55 -3.47 -10.93 -13.17
N ARG A 56 -3.47 -12.25 -13.40
CA ARG A 56 -4.18 -12.84 -14.52
C ARG A 56 -5.68 -12.88 -14.24
N ARG A 57 -6.47 -12.33 -15.16
CA ARG A 57 -7.93 -12.46 -15.11
C ARG A 57 -8.36 -13.92 -15.27
N GLY A 58 -9.34 -14.34 -14.49
CA GLY A 58 -9.85 -15.70 -14.51
C GLY A 58 -11.06 -15.89 -13.59
N LYS A 59 -11.36 -17.16 -13.34
CA LYS A 59 -12.37 -17.58 -12.38
C LYS A 59 -11.71 -18.34 -11.24
N PHE A 60 -12.20 -18.12 -10.03
CA PHE A 60 -11.85 -18.88 -8.84
C PHE A 60 -13.09 -19.63 -8.36
N GLU A 61 -13.00 -20.94 -8.22
CA GLU A 61 -14.04 -21.76 -7.62
C GLU A 61 -13.85 -21.78 -6.10
N ALA A 62 -14.82 -21.21 -5.38
CA ALA A 62 -14.80 -21.18 -3.93
C ALA A 62 -15.29 -22.50 -3.32
N GLU A 63 -15.01 -22.71 -2.04
CA GLU A 63 -15.38 -23.93 -1.30
C GLU A 63 -16.89 -24.20 -1.27
N ASP A 64 -17.71 -23.15 -1.43
CA ASP A 64 -19.16 -23.22 -1.53
C ASP A 64 -19.67 -23.60 -2.94
N GLY A 65 -18.76 -23.86 -3.88
CA GLY A 65 -19.03 -24.17 -5.29
C GLY A 65 -19.39 -22.95 -6.14
N THR A 66 -19.27 -21.74 -5.60
CA THR A 66 -19.50 -20.50 -6.37
C THR A 66 -18.26 -20.09 -7.14
N GLU A 67 -18.45 -19.64 -8.39
CA GLU A 67 -17.36 -19.04 -9.17
C GLU A 67 -17.28 -17.53 -8.94
N ARG A 68 -16.07 -17.03 -8.74
CA ARG A 68 -15.77 -15.60 -8.56
C ARG A 68 -14.79 -15.13 -9.60
N ASP A 69 -14.93 -13.87 -10.03
CA ASP A 69 -13.91 -13.25 -10.88
C ASP A 69 -12.62 -13.03 -10.09
N ILE A 70 -11.47 -13.25 -10.73
CA ILE A 70 -10.17 -12.87 -10.17
C ILE A 70 -9.38 -12.08 -11.22
N GLY A 71 -8.41 -11.29 -10.76
CA GLY A 71 -7.58 -10.40 -11.57
C GLY A 71 -7.94 -8.93 -11.39
N SER A 72 -7.34 -8.08 -12.20
CA SER A 72 -7.49 -6.62 -12.08
C SER A 72 -8.58 -6.07 -13.00
N PHE A 73 -9.32 -5.11 -12.46
CA PHE A 73 -10.49 -4.49 -13.08
C PHE A 73 -10.56 -3.00 -12.75
N HIS A 74 -11.25 -2.25 -13.61
CA HIS A 74 -11.61 -0.86 -13.38
C HIS A 74 -13.10 -0.75 -13.09
N GLN A 75 -13.45 -0.32 -11.87
CA GLN A 75 -14.81 0.06 -11.53
C GLN A 75 -15.07 1.48 -12.02
N CYS A 76 -15.90 1.62 -13.05
CA CYS A 76 -16.13 2.85 -13.78
C CYS A 76 -17.45 3.50 -13.36
N TYR A 77 -17.37 4.76 -12.94
CA TYR A 77 -18.49 5.53 -12.41
C TYR A 77 -18.95 6.57 -13.42
N ARG A 78 -20.22 6.49 -13.84
CA ARG A 78 -20.78 7.35 -14.89
C ARG A 78 -21.99 8.15 -14.40
N ILE A 79 -22.02 9.43 -14.77
CA ILE A 79 -23.19 10.31 -14.61
C ILE A 79 -23.67 10.69 -16.01
N ASP A 80 -24.92 10.36 -16.32
CA ASP A 80 -25.53 10.59 -17.64
C ASP A 80 -24.69 10.05 -18.80
N GLY A 81 -23.97 8.95 -18.56
CA GLY A 81 -23.09 8.28 -19.52
C GLY A 81 -21.66 8.85 -19.60
N LYS A 82 -21.35 9.98 -18.95
CA LYS A 82 -19.98 10.50 -18.85
C LYS A 82 -19.23 9.80 -17.72
N LEU A 83 -18.04 9.25 -17.98
CA LEU A 83 -17.14 8.76 -16.93
C LEU A 83 -16.60 9.91 -16.08
N VAL A 84 -16.80 9.78 -14.77
CA VAL A 84 -16.47 10.81 -13.78
C VAL A 84 -15.60 10.29 -12.65
N ALA A 85 -15.49 8.97 -12.46
CA ALA A 85 -14.50 8.37 -11.58
C ALA A 85 -14.16 6.94 -12.02
N VAL A 86 -13.02 6.45 -11.57
CA VAL A 86 -12.52 5.10 -11.81
C VAL A 86 -11.83 4.58 -10.56
N GLY A 87 -12.33 3.47 -10.01
CA GLY A 87 -11.63 2.67 -9.00
C GLY A 87 -10.84 1.57 -9.68
N ILE A 88 -9.59 1.39 -9.27
CA ILE A 88 -8.67 0.35 -9.73
C ILE A 88 -8.70 -0.74 -8.67
N LEU A 89 -9.21 -1.91 -9.05
CA LEU A 89 -9.51 -2.99 -8.12
C LEU A 89 -8.77 -4.26 -8.51
N ASP A 90 -8.21 -4.93 -7.52
CA ASP A 90 -7.74 -6.30 -7.63
C ASP A 90 -8.72 -7.25 -6.96
N LEU A 91 -9.33 -8.12 -7.77
CA LEU A 91 -10.20 -9.18 -7.28
C LEU A 91 -9.36 -10.42 -7.02
N LEU A 92 -9.28 -10.81 -5.75
CA LEU A 92 -8.56 -11.99 -5.27
C LEU A 92 -9.58 -13.03 -4.77
N PRO A 93 -9.18 -14.30 -4.55
CA PRO A 93 -10.10 -15.38 -4.19
C PRO A 93 -11.10 -15.07 -3.05
N HIS A 94 -10.68 -14.24 -2.10
CA HIS A 94 -11.47 -13.88 -0.93
C HIS A 94 -11.63 -12.38 -0.70
N CYS A 95 -11.04 -11.52 -1.54
CA CYS A 95 -11.11 -10.08 -1.30
C CYS A 95 -11.24 -9.23 -2.55
N VAL A 96 -11.87 -8.07 -2.37
CA VAL A 96 -11.80 -6.92 -3.28
C VAL A 96 -10.76 -5.98 -2.69
N SER A 97 -9.62 -5.81 -3.38
CA SER A 97 -8.58 -4.88 -2.96
C SER A 97 -8.72 -3.57 -3.72
N SER A 98 -8.88 -2.48 -2.98
CA SER A 98 -8.85 -1.12 -3.52
C SER A 98 -7.39 -0.71 -3.72
N VAL A 99 -6.96 -0.58 -4.97
CA VAL A 99 -5.58 -0.23 -5.32
C VAL A 99 -5.44 1.27 -5.51
N TYR A 100 -6.35 1.88 -6.26
CA TYR A 100 -6.27 3.31 -6.59
C TYR A 100 -7.64 3.86 -6.94
N PHE A 101 -7.88 5.14 -6.68
CA PHE A 101 -9.16 5.77 -7.03
C PHE A 101 -8.94 7.16 -7.59
N MET A 102 -9.43 7.40 -8.81
CA MET A 102 -9.31 8.68 -9.50
C MET A 102 -10.67 9.22 -9.90
N TYR A 103 -10.87 10.53 -9.79
CA TYR A 103 -12.15 11.17 -10.05
C TYR A 103 -12.02 12.57 -10.69
N ASP A 104 -13.11 13.00 -11.31
CA ASP A 104 -13.31 14.35 -11.84
C ASP A 104 -13.63 15.31 -10.67
N GLU A 105 -13.01 16.49 -10.65
CA GLU A 105 -13.13 17.47 -9.55
C GLU A 105 -14.60 17.84 -9.23
N SER A 106 -15.50 17.73 -10.21
CA SER A 106 -16.92 17.99 -10.04
C SER A 106 -17.59 17.09 -8.99
N LEU A 107 -16.99 15.93 -8.70
CA LEU A 107 -17.45 15.00 -7.68
C LEU A 107 -16.98 15.33 -6.27
N PHE A 108 -15.99 16.22 -6.10
CA PHE A 108 -15.32 16.45 -4.82
C PHE A 108 -16.30 16.70 -3.66
N LYS A 109 -17.30 17.55 -3.89
CA LYS A 109 -18.34 17.91 -2.92
C LYS A 109 -19.24 16.75 -2.45
N PHE A 110 -19.12 15.58 -3.06
CA PHE A 110 -19.89 14.38 -2.76
C PHE A 110 -19.06 13.27 -2.10
N SER A 111 -17.82 13.57 -1.68
CA SER A 111 -16.91 12.61 -1.02
C SER A 111 -16.74 11.31 -1.84
N PRO A 112 -16.20 11.40 -3.06
CA PRO A 112 -16.20 10.29 -4.00
C PRO A 112 -15.40 9.07 -3.51
N GLY A 113 -14.37 9.25 -2.68
CA GLY A 113 -13.66 8.14 -2.04
C GLY A 113 -14.55 7.29 -1.11
N LYS A 114 -15.38 7.94 -0.26
CA LYS A 114 -16.37 7.23 0.57
C LYS A 114 -17.42 6.53 -0.28
N LEU A 115 -17.84 7.15 -1.38
CA LEU A 115 -18.74 6.53 -2.34
C LEU A 115 -18.10 5.28 -2.97
N SER A 116 -16.83 5.35 -3.37
CA SER A 116 -16.11 4.21 -3.93
C SER A 116 -16.03 3.06 -2.95
N ALA A 117 -15.58 3.33 -1.72
CA ALA A 117 -15.52 2.33 -0.65
C ALA A 117 -16.87 1.61 -0.44
N MET A 118 -17.99 2.35 -0.38
CA MET A 118 -19.31 1.74 -0.25
C MET A 118 -19.69 0.86 -1.45
N MET A 119 -19.33 1.28 -2.67
CA MET A 119 -19.62 0.52 -3.89
C MET A 119 -18.73 -0.73 -4.02
N GLU A 120 -17.49 -0.67 -3.57
CA GLU A 120 -16.55 -1.80 -3.52
C GLU A 120 -16.93 -2.81 -2.43
N ILE A 121 -17.36 -2.35 -1.26
CA ILE A 121 -17.93 -3.21 -0.21
C ILE A 121 -19.20 -3.89 -0.73
N SER A 122 -20.06 -3.15 -1.43
CA SER A 122 -21.27 -3.72 -2.05
C SER A 122 -20.91 -4.77 -3.11
N LEU A 123 -19.90 -4.49 -3.95
CA LEU A 123 -19.35 -5.45 -4.91
C LEU A 123 -18.85 -6.72 -4.21
N ALA A 124 -18.14 -6.57 -3.09
CA ALA A 124 -17.64 -7.69 -2.30
C ALA A 124 -18.79 -8.58 -1.82
N LEU A 125 -19.82 -7.96 -1.22
CA LEU A 125 -21.01 -8.66 -0.72
C LEU A 125 -21.80 -9.35 -1.83
N GLU A 126 -22.09 -8.64 -2.92
CA GLU A 126 -22.90 -9.15 -4.03
C GLU A 126 -22.23 -10.31 -4.77
N ARG A 127 -20.90 -10.30 -4.85
CA ARG A 127 -20.11 -11.33 -5.55
C ARG A 127 -19.49 -12.37 -4.61
N GLY A 128 -19.82 -12.33 -3.32
CA GLY A 128 -19.38 -13.33 -2.35
C GLY A 128 -17.90 -13.27 -1.96
N TYR A 129 -17.23 -12.13 -2.12
CA TYR A 129 -15.91 -11.92 -1.53
C TYR A 129 -16.07 -11.69 -0.03
N LYS A 130 -15.15 -12.28 0.75
CA LYS A 130 -15.21 -12.24 2.21
C LYS A 130 -14.73 -10.90 2.78
N TRP A 131 -13.77 -10.27 2.09
CA TRP A 131 -13.08 -9.09 2.59
C TRP A 131 -13.07 -7.97 1.56
N TRP A 132 -13.11 -6.74 2.05
CA TRP A 132 -12.70 -5.56 1.30
C TRP A 132 -11.40 -5.05 1.93
N TYR A 133 -10.38 -4.85 1.10
CA TYR A 133 -9.07 -4.42 1.55
C TYR A 133 -8.86 -2.98 1.09
N ALA A 134 -8.88 -2.05 2.05
CA ALA A 134 -8.77 -0.62 1.80
C ALA A 134 -7.32 -0.13 1.62
N GLY A 135 -6.33 -1.03 1.64
CA GLY A 135 -4.91 -0.67 1.65
C GLY A 135 -4.40 -0.38 3.07
N PHE A 136 -3.25 0.31 3.15
CA PHE A 136 -2.63 0.67 4.42
C PHE A 136 -3.51 1.59 5.28
N TYR A 137 -3.22 1.65 6.57
CA TYR A 137 -3.88 2.57 7.49
C TYR A 137 -2.85 3.19 8.44
N ILE A 138 -2.73 4.52 8.37
CA ILE A 138 -1.89 5.32 9.27
C ILE A 138 -2.81 6.08 10.21
N HIS A 139 -2.83 5.68 11.49
CA HIS A 139 -3.77 6.20 12.48
C HIS A 139 -3.69 7.72 12.69
N SER A 140 -2.48 8.26 12.62
CA SER A 140 -2.21 9.70 12.75
C SER A 140 -2.58 10.50 11.50
N SER A 141 -2.78 9.88 10.33
CA SER A 141 -3.08 10.56 9.07
C SER A 141 -4.56 10.94 8.99
N PRO A 142 -4.91 12.24 8.95
CA PRO A 142 -6.31 12.66 8.80
C PRO A 142 -6.96 12.12 7.52
N LYS A 143 -6.15 11.94 6.46
CA LYS A 143 -6.62 11.45 5.16
C LYS A 143 -7.11 10.00 5.21
N MET A 144 -6.54 9.19 6.08
CA MET A 144 -6.87 7.76 6.18
C MET A 144 -7.88 7.45 7.28
N LYS A 145 -8.17 8.39 8.18
CA LYS A 145 -9.09 8.18 9.31
C LYS A 145 -10.47 7.69 8.87
N TYR A 146 -10.93 8.11 7.70
CA TYR A 146 -12.24 7.71 7.18
C TYR A 146 -12.36 6.19 6.97
N LYS A 147 -11.24 5.46 6.76
CA LYS A 147 -11.26 4.01 6.64
C LYS A 147 -11.84 3.36 7.88
N MET A 148 -11.66 3.97 9.07
CA MET A 148 -12.19 3.50 10.35
C MET A 148 -13.71 3.65 10.50
N ASP A 149 -14.40 4.29 9.55
CA ASP A 149 -15.86 4.45 9.57
C ASP A 149 -16.62 3.17 9.12
N PHE A 150 -15.94 2.24 8.42
CA PHE A 150 -16.57 1.04 7.81
C PHE A 150 -16.49 -0.20 8.69
N SER A 151 -17.49 -0.52 9.50
CA SER A 151 -17.45 -1.66 10.44
C SER A 151 -18.10 -2.94 9.88
N PRO A 152 -17.63 -4.15 10.25
CA PRO A 152 -16.49 -4.46 11.14
C PRO A 152 -15.13 -4.32 10.46
N GLN A 153 -14.09 -3.97 11.24
CA GLN A 153 -12.72 -3.80 10.74
C GLN A 153 -11.72 -4.69 11.43
N TYR A 154 -10.66 -4.98 10.69
CA TYR A 154 -9.53 -5.74 11.17
C TYR A 154 -8.25 -5.04 10.76
N ILE A 155 -7.31 -4.91 11.69
CA ILE A 155 -5.97 -4.37 11.45
C ILE A 155 -4.94 -5.47 11.62
N LEU A 156 -3.92 -5.49 10.77
CA LEU A 156 -2.85 -6.48 10.85
C LEU A 156 -1.89 -6.11 11.98
N ASP A 157 -1.69 -7.03 12.93
CA ASP A 157 -0.57 -6.95 13.85
C ASP A 157 0.73 -7.28 13.11
N ALA A 158 1.68 -6.36 13.10
CA ALA A 158 2.92 -6.49 12.34
C ALA A 158 3.92 -7.49 12.93
N SER A 159 3.78 -7.85 14.21
CA SER A 159 4.69 -8.78 14.89
C SER A 159 4.32 -10.24 14.57
N GLU A 160 3.03 -10.56 14.65
CA GLU A 160 2.52 -11.93 14.57
C GLU A 160 1.75 -12.20 13.27
N TYR A 161 1.61 -11.18 12.39
CA TYR A 161 0.88 -11.24 11.13
C TYR A 161 -0.58 -11.73 11.29
N GLU A 162 -1.21 -11.34 12.39
CA GLU A 162 -2.59 -11.70 12.71
C GLU A 162 -3.52 -10.49 12.58
N TYR A 163 -4.64 -10.66 11.88
CA TYR A 163 -5.67 -9.63 11.78
C TYR A 163 -6.50 -9.57 13.05
N MET A 164 -6.45 -8.44 13.75
CA MET A 164 -7.20 -8.20 14.98
C MET A 164 -8.39 -7.29 14.71
N GLN A 165 -9.54 -7.65 15.28
CA GLN A 165 -10.74 -6.82 15.18
C GLN A 165 -10.53 -5.49 15.88
N VAL A 166 -10.82 -4.39 15.18
CA VAL A 166 -10.68 -3.04 15.75
C VAL A 166 -11.84 -2.78 16.72
N ASP A 167 -11.49 -2.46 17.96
CA ASP A 167 -12.37 -1.98 19.00
C ASP A 167 -11.78 -0.72 19.67
N SER A 168 -12.43 -0.22 20.72
CA SER A 168 -11.94 0.95 21.46
C SER A 168 -10.56 0.74 22.09
N VAL A 169 -10.18 -0.49 22.41
CA VAL A 169 -8.88 -0.81 22.99
C VAL A 169 -7.80 -0.69 21.93
N ILE A 170 -8.01 -1.30 20.76
CA ILE A 170 -7.08 -1.17 19.62
C ILE A 170 -6.88 0.29 19.23
N LEU A 171 -7.96 1.08 19.14
CA LEU A 171 -7.84 2.51 18.84
C LEU A 171 -6.98 3.24 19.90
N SER A 172 -7.19 2.97 21.19
CA SER A 172 -6.37 3.56 22.25
C SER A 172 -4.90 3.12 22.26
N LEU A 173 -4.59 1.97 21.66
CA LEU A 173 -3.21 1.49 21.47
C LEU A 173 -2.56 2.18 20.27
N LEU A 174 -3.31 2.44 19.20
CA LEU A 174 -2.84 3.15 18.02
C LEU A 174 -2.53 4.64 18.29
N ASP A 175 -3.12 5.23 19.33
CA ASP A 175 -2.77 6.56 19.83
C ASP A 175 -1.35 6.65 20.45
N ARG A 176 -0.72 5.49 20.72
CA ARG A 176 0.61 5.40 21.34
C ARG A 176 1.70 5.24 20.27
N PRO A 177 2.98 5.52 20.60
CA PRO A 177 4.10 5.08 19.77
C PRO A 177 4.00 3.57 19.51
N TYR A 178 4.65 3.11 18.42
CA TYR A 178 4.63 1.72 17.98
C TYR A 178 4.64 0.73 19.15
N CYS A 179 3.65 -0.17 19.15
CA CYS A 179 3.55 -1.27 20.08
C CYS A 179 3.13 -2.53 19.33
N ASP A 180 3.60 -3.68 19.81
CA ASP A 180 3.04 -4.98 19.43
C ASP A 180 1.55 -4.99 19.83
N LEU A 181 0.66 -4.96 18.85
CA LEU A 181 -0.76 -4.71 19.10
C LEU A 181 -1.35 -5.90 19.84
N LYS A 182 -1.02 -7.13 19.47
CA LYS A 182 -1.58 -8.35 20.07
C LYS A 182 -1.13 -8.53 21.52
N ALA A 183 0.16 -8.38 21.80
CA ALA A 183 0.68 -8.46 23.16
C ALA A 183 0.10 -7.33 24.03
N SER A 184 0.03 -6.12 23.50
CA SER A 184 -0.52 -4.95 24.20
C SER A 184 -2.01 -5.11 24.49
N TYR A 185 -2.79 -5.63 23.54
CA TYR A 185 -4.21 -5.91 23.70
C TYR A 185 -4.46 -6.97 24.78
N LYS A 186 -3.66 -8.05 24.79
CA LYS A 186 -3.73 -9.08 25.83
C LYS A 186 -3.42 -8.50 27.21
N GLN A 187 -2.34 -7.73 27.33
CA GLN A 187 -1.94 -7.11 28.58
C GLN A 187 -3.01 -6.14 29.08
N TRP A 188 -3.60 -5.32 28.20
CA TRP A 188 -4.68 -4.42 28.55
C TRP A 188 -5.86 -5.15 29.18
N ASN A 189 -6.25 -6.30 28.61
CA ASN A 189 -7.33 -7.14 29.12
C ASN A 189 -7.00 -7.81 30.46
N ASP A 190 -5.77 -8.28 30.63
CA ASP A 190 -5.31 -8.90 31.87
C ASP A 190 -5.26 -7.86 33.02
N ASN A 191 -4.81 -6.64 32.74
CA ASN A 191 -4.85 -5.52 33.67
C ASN A 191 -6.27 -5.14 34.08
N ALA A 192 -7.19 -5.05 33.10
CA ALA A 192 -8.60 -4.75 33.36
C ALA A 192 -9.24 -5.79 34.30
N LYS A 193 -8.91 -7.08 34.11
CA LYS A 193 -9.35 -8.16 35.02
C LYS A 193 -8.72 -8.07 36.41
N ALA A 194 -7.48 -7.58 36.50
CA ALA A 194 -6.77 -7.38 37.76
C ALA A 194 -7.13 -6.08 38.49
N GLY A 195 -7.96 -5.21 37.90
CA GLY A 195 -8.30 -3.89 38.46
C GLY A 195 -7.16 -2.88 38.42
N ILE A 196 -6.19 -3.08 37.53
CA ILE A 196 -5.03 -2.20 37.35
C ILE A 196 -5.39 -1.13 36.32
N ASP A 197 -5.05 0.13 36.61
CA ASP A 197 -5.26 1.24 35.68
C ASP A 197 -4.26 1.17 34.49
N ASN A 198 -4.83 1.02 33.30
CA ASN A 198 -4.12 0.93 32.02
C ASN A 198 -3.46 2.25 31.56
N ASN A 199 -3.74 3.37 32.23
CA ASN A 199 -3.04 4.64 32.00
C ASN A 199 -1.70 4.76 32.75
N THR A 200 -1.46 3.91 33.75
CA THR A 200 -0.26 4.00 34.60
C THR A 200 0.93 3.20 34.09
N PHE A 201 0.75 2.36 33.07
CA PHE A 201 1.78 1.43 32.60
C PHE A 201 2.32 1.86 31.23
N VAL A 202 3.58 2.31 31.23
CA VAL A 202 4.36 2.53 30.00
C VAL A 202 4.92 1.17 29.58
N PHE A 203 4.68 0.77 28.33
CA PHE A 203 5.28 -0.41 27.76
C PHE A 203 6.81 -0.22 27.75
N HIS A 204 7.51 -0.94 28.64
CA HIS A 204 8.94 -1.08 28.53
C HIS A 204 9.23 -2.06 27.41
N ASP A 205 9.42 -1.51 26.22
CA ASP A 205 9.99 -2.26 25.12
C ASP A 205 11.37 -2.76 25.56
N LYS A 206 11.59 -4.07 25.51
CA LYS A 206 12.90 -4.69 25.81
C LYS A 206 13.86 -4.49 24.62
N ALA A 207 13.87 -3.30 24.01
CA ALA A 207 14.79 -2.94 22.94
C ALA A 207 14.85 -1.43 22.66
N SER A 208 14.98 -0.55 23.65
CA SER A 208 15.41 0.82 23.35
C SER A 208 16.13 1.52 24.50
N THR A 209 17.46 1.55 24.41
CA THR A 209 18.30 2.47 25.15
C THR A 209 18.27 3.86 24.49
N LYS A 210 17.75 4.84 25.25
CA LYS A 210 18.03 6.28 25.25
C LYS A 210 18.04 7.02 23.89
N GLY A 211 16.98 7.79 23.67
CA GLY A 211 16.96 9.01 22.85
C GLY A 211 15.85 9.92 23.33
N SER A 212 16.22 11.04 23.97
CA SER A 212 15.34 12.08 24.53
C SER A 212 14.42 12.69 23.47
N GLY A 213 13.11 12.65 23.73
CA GLY A 213 12.09 13.31 22.91
C GLY A 213 12.00 14.80 23.22
N ASP A 214 11.95 15.60 22.17
CA ASP A 214 11.54 17.00 22.22
C ASP A 214 10.05 17.05 21.89
N ALA A 215 9.27 17.69 22.75
CA ALA A 215 7.83 17.79 22.63
C ALA A 215 7.48 18.93 21.66
N CYS A 216 6.69 18.66 20.62
CA CYS A 216 6.09 19.69 19.80
C CYS A 216 4.64 19.93 20.24
N GLU A 217 4.42 21.11 20.82
CA GLU A 217 3.12 21.67 21.17
C GLU A 217 2.24 21.84 19.92
N GLY A 218 0.98 21.38 20.02
CA GLY A 218 -0.04 21.63 19.02
C GLY A 218 -0.55 23.06 19.10
N ASN A 219 -0.56 23.75 17.96
CA ASN A 219 -1.40 24.93 17.76
C ASN A 219 -2.62 24.50 16.95
N ASP A 220 -3.77 24.48 17.64
CA ASP A 220 -5.09 24.49 17.03
C ASP A 220 -5.26 25.77 16.21
N LYS A 221 -5.51 25.64 14.91
CA LYS A 221 -6.39 26.52 14.12
C LYS A 221 -6.58 26.01 12.69
N ASP A 222 -7.86 26.07 12.31
CA ASP A 222 -8.45 26.11 10.98
C ASP A 222 -8.79 24.76 10.31
N ASP A 223 -10.09 24.43 10.42
CA ASP A 223 -10.82 23.38 9.71
C ASP A 223 -10.82 23.63 8.18
N GLU A 224 -9.75 23.23 7.50
CA GLU A 224 -9.82 22.91 6.08
C GLU A 224 -10.18 21.43 5.93
N TYR A 225 -11.23 21.13 5.14
CA TYR A 225 -11.63 19.77 4.78
C TYR A 225 -10.50 19.09 4.00
N MET A 226 -9.56 18.49 4.73
CA MET A 226 -8.43 17.75 4.19
C MET A 226 -8.92 16.41 3.62
N THR A 227 -8.42 16.11 2.42
CA THR A 227 -8.90 15.04 1.55
C THR A 227 -8.71 13.64 2.13
N ALA A 228 -9.66 12.76 1.89
CA ALA A 228 -9.49 11.31 2.00
C ALA A 228 -9.09 10.77 0.63
N ASP A 229 -7.87 11.10 0.20
CA ASP A 229 -7.25 10.47 -0.97
C ASP A 229 -6.17 9.52 -0.43
N ASP A 230 -6.39 8.22 -0.63
CA ASP A 230 -5.45 7.13 -0.30
C ASP A 230 -4.36 7.01 -1.36
N ASP A 231 -3.63 8.10 -1.57
CA ASP A 231 -2.44 8.10 -2.42
C ASP A 231 -1.18 7.89 -1.57
N ASP A 232 -1.15 6.79 -0.81
CA ASP A 232 0.09 6.30 -0.16
C ASP A 232 0.72 5.12 -0.93
N ASP A 233 0.09 4.65 -2.02
CA ASP A 233 0.72 3.74 -3.00
C ASP A 233 1.30 4.52 -4.19
N ASP A 234 1.93 5.68 -3.91
CA ASP A 234 2.96 6.26 -4.78
C ASP A 234 4.23 5.38 -4.70
N ASP A 235 4.10 4.13 -5.18
CA ASP A 235 5.20 3.36 -5.78
C ASP A 235 5.50 3.88 -7.21
N GLN A 236 5.02 5.09 -7.53
CA GLN A 236 5.74 5.94 -8.47
C GLN A 236 7.08 6.29 -7.83
N ASP A 237 8.12 5.50 -8.16
CA ASP A 237 9.54 5.87 -8.20
C ASP A 237 9.71 7.32 -7.74
N SER A 238 9.78 7.52 -6.42
CA SER A 238 9.56 8.81 -5.77
C SER A 238 10.77 9.70 -6.04
N ARG A 239 10.91 10.12 -7.28
CA ARG A 239 11.76 11.21 -7.73
C ARG A 239 11.04 12.51 -7.40
N SER A 240 10.64 12.67 -6.14
CA SER A 240 10.54 14.01 -5.60
C SER A 240 11.93 14.62 -5.75
N GLN A 241 12.00 15.81 -6.35
CA GLN A 241 13.27 16.49 -6.65
C GLN A 241 14.10 16.84 -5.39
N ASN A 242 13.69 16.38 -4.19
CA ASN A 242 14.42 16.52 -2.93
C ASN A 242 14.31 15.30 -1.97
N GLY A 243 13.77 14.15 -2.43
CA GLY A 243 13.75 12.92 -1.65
C GLY A 243 15.11 12.25 -1.74
N ARG A 244 15.90 12.30 -0.66
CA ARG A 244 17.08 11.44 -0.55
C ARG A 244 16.58 10.00 -0.68
N ASN A 245 17.00 9.26 -1.69
CA ASN A 245 16.85 7.81 -1.68
C ASN A 245 17.54 7.29 -0.41
N ILE A 246 16.75 6.93 0.60
CA ILE A 246 17.27 6.44 1.87
C ILE A 246 17.57 4.96 1.66
N PHE A 247 18.85 4.61 1.66
CA PHE A 247 19.29 3.23 1.62
C PHE A 247 18.62 2.42 2.75
N LEU A 248 17.92 1.33 2.43
CA LEU A 248 17.10 0.53 3.36
C LEU A 248 17.80 0.20 4.67
N LEU A 249 19.09 -0.15 4.60
CA LEU A 249 19.90 -0.52 5.76
C LEU A 249 20.16 0.62 6.76
N ASN A 250 19.86 1.86 6.37
CA ASN A 250 19.95 3.04 7.23
C ASN A 250 18.62 3.39 7.93
N THR A 251 17.52 2.73 7.57
CA THR A 251 16.15 3.05 8.07
C THR A 251 15.89 2.56 9.50
N LYS A 252 16.76 1.70 10.05
CA LYS A 252 16.59 1.03 11.35
C LYS A 252 15.25 0.28 11.51
N MET A 253 14.64 -0.14 10.40
CA MET A 253 13.39 -0.92 10.45
C MET A 253 13.62 -2.29 11.12
N PRO A 254 12.74 -2.71 12.05
CA PRO A 254 12.79 -4.05 12.62
C PRO A 254 12.74 -5.14 11.53
N GLY A 255 13.51 -6.22 11.70
CA GLY A 255 13.56 -7.33 10.74
C GLY A 255 14.57 -7.16 9.59
N ILE A 256 15.07 -5.95 9.35
CA ILE A 256 16.14 -5.74 8.36
C ILE A 256 17.50 -6.15 8.97
N PRO A 257 18.31 -6.99 8.29
CA PRO A 257 19.63 -7.38 8.78
C PRO A 257 20.56 -6.16 8.90
N THR A 258 21.52 -6.19 9.82
CA THR A 258 22.50 -5.10 9.94
C THR A 258 23.53 -5.13 8.80
N LEU A 259 24.17 -4.00 8.51
CA LEU A 259 25.28 -3.93 7.55
C LEU A 259 26.40 -4.94 7.87
N ASP A 260 26.72 -5.13 9.15
CA ASP A 260 27.72 -6.11 9.58
C ASP A 260 27.32 -7.57 9.30
N THR A 261 26.01 -7.84 9.24
CA THR A 261 25.47 -9.14 8.87
C THR A 261 25.57 -9.34 7.36
N ILE A 262 25.17 -8.32 6.59
CA ILE A 262 25.25 -8.33 5.12
C ILE A 262 26.68 -8.49 4.63
N ARG A 263 27.66 -7.81 5.24
CA ARG A 263 29.09 -7.90 4.88
C ARG A 263 29.66 -9.31 4.98
N LYS A 264 29.00 -10.22 5.71
CA LYS A 264 29.41 -11.62 5.86
C LYS A 264 28.78 -12.55 4.82
N LEU A 265 27.83 -12.07 4.04
CA LEU A 265 27.14 -12.87 3.03
C LEU A 265 27.99 -12.96 1.76
N ASN A 266 27.97 -14.14 1.14
CA ASN A 266 28.55 -14.32 -0.17
C ASN A 266 27.54 -13.91 -1.25
N LEU A 267 27.66 -12.67 -1.71
CA LEU A 267 26.83 -12.11 -2.77
C LEU A 267 27.45 -12.28 -4.16
N ASP A 268 28.63 -12.91 -4.28
CA ASP A 268 29.36 -13.04 -5.54
C ASP A 268 28.74 -14.05 -6.49
N ASN A 269 27.82 -14.90 -6.01
CA ASN A 269 27.30 -16.06 -6.76
C ASN A 269 25.81 -15.95 -7.11
N ILE A 270 25.24 -14.74 -7.13
CA ILE A 270 23.81 -14.54 -7.45
C ILE A 270 23.66 -14.55 -8.99
N PRO A 271 22.83 -15.44 -9.57
CA PRO A 271 22.56 -15.45 -10.99
C PRO A 271 21.76 -14.21 -11.42
N LEU A 272 22.17 -13.60 -12.53
CA LEU A 272 21.56 -12.44 -13.16
C LEU A 272 21.13 -12.80 -14.58
N ARG A 273 19.82 -12.83 -14.85
CA ARG A 273 19.27 -13.07 -16.18
C ARG A 273 18.98 -11.75 -16.88
N ILE A 274 19.54 -11.55 -18.07
CA ILE A 274 19.23 -10.40 -18.92
C ILE A 274 18.13 -10.82 -19.90
N ARG A 275 16.90 -10.33 -19.70
CA ARG A 275 15.74 -10.81 -20.47
C ARG A 275 15.85 -10.54 -21.98
N SER A 276 16.45 -9.42 -22.37
CA SER A 276 16.59 -9.01 -23.77
C SER A 276 17.52 -9.92 -24.59
N THR A 277 18.47 -10.59 -23.93
CA THR A 277 19.48 -11.42 -24.59
C THR A 277 19.39 -12.90 -24.21
N GLY A 278 18.70 -13.22 -23.11
CA GLY A 278 18.62 -14.57 -22.55
C GLY A 278 19.90 -15.04 -21.84
N TYR A 279 20.94 -14.21 -21.78
CA TYR A 279 22.18 -14.56 -21.07
C TYR A 279 21.99 -14.54 -19.56
N THR A 280 22.65 -15.48 -18.89
CA THR A 280 22.77 -15.51 -17.43
C THR A 280 24.23 -15.23 -17.08
N LEU A 281 24.44 -14.24 -16.22
CA LEU A 281 25.73 -13.89 -15.64
C LEU A 281 25.68 -14.15 -14.13
N ILE A 282 26.83 -14.15 -13.48
CA ILE A 282 26.92 -14.19 -12.03
C ILE A 282 27.40 -12.82 -11.55
N THR A 283 26.88 -12.33 -10.42
CA THR A 283 27.25 -11.03 -9.85
C THR A 283 28.75 -10.79 -9.75
N GLY A 284 29.52 -11.81 -9.32
CA GLY A 284 30.97 -11.75 -9.21
C GLY A 284 31.74 -11.53 -10.52
N ASP A 285 31.11 -11.77 -11.68
CA ASP A 285 31.70 -11.56 -13.01
C ASP A 285 31.56 -10.10 -13.51
N ILE A 286 30.82 -9.26 -12.78
CA ILE A 286 30.64 -7.85 -13.16
C ILE A 286 31.94 -7.09 -12.88
N SER A 287 32.39 -6.31 -13.87
CA SER A 287 33.72 -5.68 -13.86
C SER A 287 33.99 -4.78 -12.65
N TYR A 288 32.95 -4.13 -12.12
CA TYR A 288 33.05 -3.25 -10.95
C TYR A 288 32.52 -3.90 -9.65
N TRP A 289 32.12 -5.18 -9.67
CA TRP A 289 31.56 -5.86 -8.50
C TRP A 289 32.51 -5.85 -7.31
N LYS A 290 33.79 -6.13 -7.54
CA LYS A 290 34.79 -6.20 -6.46
C LYS A 290 35.26 -4.83 -5.97
N SER A 291 34.99 -3.77 -6.73
CA SER A 291 35.35 -2.39 -6.35
C SER A 291 34.24 -1.65 -5.62
N GLU A 292 33.00 -2.13 -5.68
CA GLU A 292 31.87 -1.57 -4.92
C GLU A 292 31.79 -2.19 -3.52
N GLU A 293 31.54 -1.36 -2.51
CA GLU A 293 31.17 -1.79 -1.17
C GLU A 293 29.65 -1.98 -1.06
N VAL A 294 29.21 -2.70 -0.01
CA VAL A 294 27.79 -3.00 0.21
C VAL A 294 26.96 -1.76 0.56
N ASP A 295 27.60 -0.71 1.07
CA ASP A 295 27.01 0.57 1.47
C ASP A 295 27.22 1.71 0.46
N ASP A 296 27.81 1.41 -0.71
CA ASP A 296 27.99 2.37 -1.80
C ASP A 296 26.69 2.61 -2.57
N PHE A 297 25.73 3.27 -1.91
CA PHE A 297 24.44 3.64 -2.50
C PHE A 297 24.49 5.03 -3.15
N PRO A 298 24.00 5.22 -4.40
CA PRO A 298 23.33 4.25 -5.28
C PRO A 298 24.31 3.49 -6.20
N GLY A 299 24.54 2.22 -5.92
CA GLY A 299 25.41 1.32 -6.68
C GLY A 299 24.75 -0.05 -6.88
N LEU A 300 25.20 -0.82 -7.88
CA LEU A 300 24.55 -2.09 -8.23
C LEU A 300 24.62 -3.09 -7.08
N LYS A 301 25.79 -3.21 -6.43
CA LYS A 301 25.95 -4.05 -5.25
C LYS A 301 25.03 -3.60 -4.11
N ALA A 302 24.95 -2.30 -3.83
CA ALA A 302 24.06 -1.76 -2.80
C ALA A 302 22.58 -2.04 -3.10
N SER A 303 22.13 -1.94 -4.36
CA SER A 303 20.76 -2.28 -4.74
C SER A 303 20.44 -3.77 -4.60
N ILE A 304 21.37 -4.66 -4.96
CA ILE A 304 21.20 -6.11 -4.77
C ILE A 304 21.17 -6.45 -3.27
N VAL A 305 22.03 -5.80 -2.47
CA VAL A 305 22.05 -5.91 -1.02
C VAL A 305 20.72 -5.49 -0.41
N GLU A 306 20.17 -4.36 -0.84
CA GLU A 306 18.89 -3.83 -0.39
C GLU A 306 17.74 -4.80 -0.69
N LEU A 307 17.71 -5.36 -1.89
CA LEU A 307 16.73 -6.39 -2.26
C LEU A 307 16.87 -7.65 -1.40
N VAL A 308 18.09 -8.15 -1.20
CA VAL A 308 18.35 -9.33 -0.34
C VAL A 308 17.94 -9.05 1.10
N ALA A 309 18.24 -7.85 1.62
CA ALA A 309 17.88 -7.44 2.97
C ALA A 309 16.35 -7.38 3.15
N ALA A 310 15.63 -6.91 2.13
CA ALA A 310 14.16 -6.84 2.14
C ALA A 310 13.48 -8.22 2.17
N LEU A 311 14.14 -9.27 1.68
CA LEU A 311 13.61 -10.65 1.72
C LEU A 311 13.66 -11.27 3.13
N GLY A 312 14.37 -10.65 4.08
CA GLY A 312 14.40 -11.01 5.50
C GLY A 312 15.22 -12.26 5.86
N ASP A 313 15.07 -13.37 5.13
CA ASP A 313 15.84 -14.60 5.37
C ASP A 313 17.10 -14.67 4.49
N MET A 314 18.27 -14.59 5.12
CA MET A 314 19.56 -14.61 4.43
C MET A 314 19.89 -15.98 3.79
N SER A 315 19.20 -17.05 4.18
CA SER A 315 19.34 -18.37 3.55
C SER A 315 18.83 -18.40 2.11
N ILE A 316 17.99 -17.42 1.72
CA ILE A 316 17.40 -17.32 0.39
C ILE A 316 18.38 -16.82 -0.67
N VAL A 317 19.52 -16.23 -0.27
CA VAL A 317 20.50 -15.66 -1.21
C VAL A 317 20.97 -16.69 -2.25
N SER A 318 21.12 -17.96 -1.84
CA SER A 318 21.51 -19.06 -2.74
C SER A 318 20.38 -19.56 -3.63
N GLN A 319 19.15 -19.09 -3.42
CA GLN A 319 17.92 -19.51 -4.10
C GLN A 319 17.35 -18.41 -5.00
N VAL A 320 17.88 -17.18 -4.92
CA VAL A 320 17.42 -16.03 -5.71
C VAL A 320 18.13 -15.97 -7.06
N CYS A 321 17.38 -15.67 -8.10
CA CYS A 321 17.88 -15.27 -9.42
C CYS A 321 17.24 -13.92 -9.77
N LEU A 322 18.05 -12.95 -10.19
CA LEU A 322 17.58 -11.61 -10.52
C LEU A 322 17.39 -11.47 -12.02
N GLU A 323 16.19 -11.08 -12.46
CA GLU A 323 15.93 -10.81 -13.87
C GLU A 323 15.88 -9.32 -14.16
N PHE A 324 16.77 -8.85 -15.03
CA PHE A 324 16.77 -7.47 -15.51
C PHE A 324 15.83 -7.31 -16.70
N MET A 325 14.75 -6.57 -16.47
CA MET A 325 13.86 -6.07 -17.51
C MET A 325 14.31 -4.68 -17.92
N ARG A 326 15.11 -4.56 -18.99
CA ARG A 326 15.39 -3.27 -19.61
C ARG A 326 14.82 -3.21 -21.00
#